data_AF-A0A955JG49-F1
#
_entry.id   AF-A0A955JG49-F1
#
_cell.length_a   1.000
_cell.length_b   1.000
_cell.length_c   1.000
_cell.angle_alpha   90.00
_cell.angle_beta   90.00
_cell.angle_gamma   90.00
#
_symmetry.space_group_name_H-M   'P 1'
#
loop_
_entity.id
_entity.type
_entity.pdbx_description
1 polymer ?
#
loop_
_entity_poly.entity_id
_entity_poly.type
_entity_poly.pdbx_seq_one_letter_code
_entity_poly.pdbx_strand_id
1 'polypeptide(L)'
;MKKPKLLYMRVQGIYRKRPKLIIPTVAVGVFLLFSLFECVRARLYLANIEAYTHSTSVLNLVGAAENLLHADDKQSGSLFCQFSLSEISDNTDIAYEAYQRAIAEVSKPPVYSSIMRFLPKPKKARQTSVEFAGAYTRLQQLAETDIRSKYCAELSDALRNLDFMTDLQKPESVSALLPGQLENYQIQVAKAREVLQGMSFPSDFSSEHADLFRTIDQVGVHLRGDDNKYTTFARVIEGGLDSITEILVRIQEKSLDLQLRPVEISLQAHYFEAR
;
A
#
# COMPACT_ATOMS: atom_id res chain seq x y z
N MET A 1 62.47 2.01 -28.80
CA MET A 1 61.63 1.16 -27.93
C MET A 1 62.46 0.28 -26.95
N LYS A 2 63.22 0.84 -25.98
CA LYS A 2 64.09 0.06 -25.05
C LYS A 2 63.72 0.15 -23.56
N LYS A 3 62.73 0.97 -23.18
CA LYS A 3 62.38 1.25 -21.78
C LYS A 3 61.80 0.06 -20.97
N PRO A 4 60.93 -0.82 -21.51
CA PRO A 4 60.33 -1.89 -20.68
C PRO A 4 61.34 -2.97 -20.27
N LYS A 5 62.32 -3.28 -21.13
CA LYS A 5 63.35 -4.30 -20.87
C LYS A 5 64.30 -3.89 -19.73
N LEU A 6 64.62 -2.60 -19.65
CA LEU A 6 65.49 -2.03 -18.62
C LEU A 6 64.78 -1.94 -17.25
N LEU A 7 63.47 -1.69 -17.26
CA LEU A 7 62.64 -1.69 -16.06
C LEU A 7 62.52 -3.10 -15.47
N TYR A 8 62.27 -4.10 -16.32
CA TYR A 8 62.20 -5.51 -15.92
C TYR A 8 63.50 -6.01 -15.27
N MET A 9 64.66 -5.69 -15.87
CA MET A 9 65.98 -6.09 -15.33
C MET A 9 66.28 -5.41 -13.98
N ARG A 10 65.91 -4.13 -13.80
CA ARG A 10 66.06 -3.43 -12.51
C ARG A 10 65.17 -4.01 -11.42
N VAL A 11 63.93 -4.34 -11.76
CA VAL A 11 62.95 -4.97 -10.85
C VAL A 11 63.43 -6.35 -10.42
N GLN A 12 63.94 -7.17 -11.34
CA GLN A 12 64.56 -8.46 -11.00
C GLN A 12 65.76 -8.31 -10.05
N GLY A 13 66.63 -7.32 -10.28
CA GLY A 13 67.78 -7.06 -9.41
C GLY A 13 67.40 -6.71 -7.96
N ILE A 14 66.26 -6.03 -7.76
CA ILE A 14 65.74 -5.67 -6.42
C ILE A 14 65.20 -6.91 -5.70
N TYR A 15 64.39 -7.74 -6.38
CA TYR A 15 63.82 -8.95 -5.77
C TYR A 15 64.88 -10.02 -5.46
N ARG A 16 65.96 -10.08 -6.25
CA ARG A 16 67.10 -10.97 -6.00
C ARG A 16 67.89 -10.59 -4.74
N LYS A 17 67.94 -9.29 -4.41
CA LYS A 17 68.60 -8.77 -3.18
C LYS A 17 67.69 -8.78 -1.96
N ARG A 18 66.37 -8.75 -2.12
CA ARG A 18 65.38 -8.71 -1.03
C ARG A 18 64.15 -9.57 -1.37
N PRO A 19 64.25 -10.91 -1.24
CA PRO A 19 63.17 -11.83 -1.64
C PRO A 19 61.89 -11.66 -0.80
N LYS A 20 62.02 -11.18 0.46
CA LYS A 20 60.86 -10.87 1.33
C LYS A 20 59.96 -9.75 0.78
N LEU A 21 60.44 -8.93 -0.18
CA LEU A 21 59.64 -7.88 -0.83
C LEU A 21 58.71 -8.44 -1.92
N ILE A 22 58.87 -9.69 -2.36
CA ILE A 22 57.99 -10.28 -3.38
C ILE A 22 56.55 -10.39 -2.83
N ILE A 23 56.41 -10.84 -1.58
CA ILE A 23 55.11 -11.04 -0.92
C ILE A 23 54.29 -9.74 -0.84
N PRO A 24 54.80 -8.63 -0.27
CA PRO A 24 54.03 -7.38 -0.23
C PRO A 24 53.74 -6.81 -1.62
N THR A 25 54.65 -6.93 -2.59
CA THR A 25 54.37 -6.42 -3.94
C THR A 25 53.31 -7.24 -4.67
N VAL A 26 53.32 -8.56 -4.53
CA VAL A 26 52.26 -9.44 -5.05
C VAL A 26 50.93 -9.13 -4.35
N ALA A 27 50.93 -8.97 -3.03
CA ALA A 27 49.74 -8.61 -2.27
C ALA A 27 49.14 -7.26 -2.73
N VAL A 28 49.98 -6.23 -2.93
CA VAL A 28 49.54 -4.93 -3.49
C VAL A 28 49.00 -5.09 -4.90
N GLY A 29 49.67 -5.89 -5.75
CA GLY A 29 49.19 -6.16 -7.12
C GLY A 29 47.82 -6.84 -7.15
N VAL A 30 47.61 -7.86 -6.32
CA VAL A 30 46.32 -8.55 -6.15
C VAL A 30 45.26 -7.59 -5.62
N PHE A 31 45.60 -6.77 -4.62
CA PHE A 31 44.70 -5.78 -4.06
C PHE A 31 44.26 -4.74 -5.09
N LEU A 32 45.18 -4.25 -5.95
CA LEU A 32 44.87 -3.31 -7.02
C LEU A 32 43.95 -3.92 -8.08
N LEU A 33 44.21 -5.17 -8.49
CA LEU A 33 43.36 -5.89 -9.43
C LEU A 33 41.96 -6.11 -8.87
N PHE A 34 41.86 -6.56 -7.62
CA PHE A 34 40.58 -6.75 -6.95
C PHE A 34 39.83 -5.42 -6.77
N SER A 35 40.53 -4.34 -6.43
CA SER A 35 39.95 -2.99 -6.32
C SER A 35 39.39 -2.48 -7.65
N LEU A 36 40.12 -2.70 -8.74
CA LEU A 36 39.67 -2.34 -10.08
C LEU A 36 38.41 -3.13 -10.46
N PHE A 37 38.43 -4.45 -10.23
CA PHE A 37 37.28 -5.32 -10.46
C PHE A 37 36.05 -4.89 -9.67
N GLU A 38 36.19 -4.62 -8.37
CA GLU A 38 35.11 -4.14 -7.51
C GLU A 38 34.54 -2.79 -7.96
N CYS A 39 35.40 -1.88 -8.44
CA CYS A 39 34.95 -0.59 -8.99
C CYS A 39 34.19 -0.75 -10.31
N VAL A 40 34.59 -1.70 -11.16
CA VAL A 40 33.84 -2.02 -12.40
C VAL A 40 32.49 -2.65 -12.06
N ARG A 41 32.44 -3.62 -11.14
CA ARG A 41 31.18 -4.22 -10.68
C ARG A 41 30.24 -3.18 -10.07
N ALA A 42 30.76 -2.28 -9.23
CA ALA A 42 29.99 -1.18 -8.65
C ALA A 42 29.41 -0.25 -9.73
N ARG A 43 30.18 0.03 -10.79
CA ARG A 43 29.71 0.88 -11.90
C ARG A 43 28.61 0.21 -12.70
N LEU A 44 28.78 -1.07 -13.04
CA LEU A 44 27.74 -1.86 -13.73
C LEU A 44 26.46 -1.93 -12.90
N TYR A 45 26.60 -2.15 -11.60
CA TYR A 45 25.46 -2.12 -10.68
C TYR A 45 24.71 -0.79 -10.71
N LEU A 46 25.42 0.34 -10.61
CA LEU A 46 24.77 1.65 -10.62
C LEU A 46 24.04 1.92 -11.94
N ALA A 47 24.61 1.49 -13.08
CA ALA A 47 23.94 1.58 -14.39
C ALA A 47 22.69 0.69 -14.47
N ASN A 48 22.73 -0.51 -13.89
CA ASN A 48 21.57 -1.40 -13.84
C ASN A 48 20.46 -0.84 -12.94
N ILE A 49 20.83 -0.16 -11.84
CA ILE A 49 19.85 0.53 -10.98
C ILE A 49 19.20 1.68 -11.73
N GLU A 50 19.97 2.50 -12.44
CA GLU A 50 19.43 3.59 -13.26
C GLU A 50 18.47 3.07 -14.35
N ALA A 51 18.79 1.95 -14.99
CA ALA A 51 17.87 1.30 -15.93
C ALA A 51 16.60 0.76 -15.22
N TYR A 52 16.74 0.28 -13.99
CA TYR A 52 15.63 -0.23 -13.20
C TYR A 52 14.68 0.89 -12.73
N THR A 53 15.21 2.04 -12.28
CA THR A 53 14.40 3.19 -11.86
C THR A 53 13.59 3.79 -13.01
N HIS A 54 14.12 3.74 -14.24
CA HIS A 54 13.42 4.16 -15.44
C HIS A 54 12.58 3.04 -16.09
N SER A 55 12.42 1.89 -15.44
CA SER A 55 11.56 0.83 -15.97
C SER A 55 10.08 1.22 -15.88
N THR A 56 9.29 0.77 -16.85
CA THR A 56 7.84 1.03 -16.89
C THR A 56 7.13 0.59 -15.62
N SER A 57 7.52 -0.56 -15.04
CA SER A 57 6.92 -1.06 -13.80
C SER A 57 7.16 -0.11 -12.61
N VAL A 58 8.35 0.46 -12.48
CA VAL A 58 8.66 1.41 -11.41
C VAL A 58 7.93 2.74 -11.63
N LEU A 59 7.87 3.24 -12.87
CA LEU A 59 7.12 4.46 -13.18
C LEU A 59 5.61 4.29 -12.93
N ASN A 60 5.05 3.12 -13.26
CA ASN A 60 3.65 2.80 -12.98
C ASN A 60 3.37 2.73 -11.47
N LEU A 61 4.28 2.16 -10.69
CA LEU A 61 4.19 2.13 -9.23
C LEU A 61 4.17 3.54 -8.65
N VAL A 62 5.05 4.42 -9.11
CA VAL A 62 5.09 5.82 -8.63
C VAL A 62 3.82 6.56 -9.02
N GLY A 63 3.39 6.48 -10.28
CA GLY A 63 2.15 7.10 -10.72
C GLY A 63 0.92 6.57 -9.97
N ALA A 64 0.88 5.27 -9.66
CA ALA A 64 -0.19 4.69 -8.84
C ALA A 64 -0.16 5.21 -7.38
N ALA A 65 1.04 5.38 -6.80
CA ALA A 65 1.21 5.94 -5.48
C ALA A 65 0.82 7.43 -5.40
N GLU A 66 1.16 8.22 -6.42
CA GLU A 66 0.74 9.63 -6.54
C GLU A 66 -0.77 9.76 -6.73
N ASN A 67 -1.37 8.91 -7.57
CA ASN A 67 -2.82 8.88 -7.75
C ASN A 67 -3.55 8.53 -6.46
N LEU A 68 -2.99 7.61 -5.67
CA LEU A 68 -3.51 7.26 -4.35
C LEU A 68 -3.43 8.46 -3.40
N LEU A 69 -2.27 9.15 -3.33
CA LEU A 69 -2.12 10.35 -2.49
C LEU A 69 -3.10 11.47 -2.90
N HIS A 70 -3.26 11.73 -4.20
CA HIS A 70 -4.19 12.73 -4.69
C HIS A 70 -5.67 12.36 -4.51
N ALA A 71 -5.98 11.07 -4.43
CA ALA A 71 -7.32 10.61 -4.05
C ALA A 71 -7.61 10.90 -2.57
N ASP A 72 -6.59 10.82 -1.69
CA ASP A 72 -6.66 11.21 -0.28
C ASP A 72 -6.96 12.70 -0.12
N ASP A 73 -6.18 13.55 -0.80
CA ASP A 73 -6.26 15.01 -0.67
C ASP A 73 -7.64 15.60 -1.03
N LYS A 74 -8.43 14.86 -1.82
CA LYS A 74 -9.78 15.27 -2.22
C LYS A 74 -10.86 14.85 -1.21
N GLN A 75 -10.53 14.01 -0.24
CA GLN A 75 -11.43 13.54 0.81
C GLN A 75 -11.05 14.17 2.15
N SER A 76 -12.05 14.67 2.89
CA SER A 76 -11.84 15.21 4.24
C SER A 76 -11.75 14.07 5.26
N GLY A 77 -10.72 13.21 5.19
CA GLY A 77 -10.47 12.11 6.14
C GLY A 77 -9.59 11.00 5.58
N SER A 78 -9.53 9.86 6.29
CA SER A 78 -8.76 8.67 5.88
C SER A 78 -9.27 8.05 4.60
N LEU A 79 -8.41 7.88 3.58
CA LEU A 79 -8.67 7.05 2.40
C LEU A 79 -9.20 5.65 2.71
N PHE A 80 -8.82 5.11 3.86
CA PHE A 80 -9.26 3.79 4.32
C PHE A 80 -10.31 3.96 5.41
N CYS A 81 -11.46 3.30 5.21
CA CYS A 81 -12.56 3.22 6.16
C CYS A 81 -13.26 4.57 6.46
N GLN A 82 -13.22 5.53 5.54
CA GLN A 82 -14.18 6.63 5.56
C GLN A 82 -15.53 6.13 5.05
N PHE A 83 -16.50 6.08 5.96
CA PHE A 83 -17.86 5.74 5.59
C PHE A 83 -18.74 6.95 5.82
N SER A 84 -19.32 7.45 4.73
CA SER A 84 -20.55 8.21 4.82
C SER A 84 -21.58 7.49 3.96
N LEU A 85 -22.74 7.20 4.53
CA LEU A 85 -23.86 6.66 3.76
C LEU A 85 -24.30 7.62 2.64
N SER A 86 -23.98 8.92 2.75
CA SER A 86 -24.27 9.93 1.71
C SER A 86 -23.17 10.10 0.65
N GLU A 87 -21.96 9.57 0.88
CA GLU A 87 -20.78 9.75 0.02
C GLU A 87 -19.97 8.46 -0.02
N ILE A 88 -20.60 7.34 -0.41
CA ILE A 88 -19.88 6.08 -0.59
C ILE A 88 -18.95 6.26 -1.80
N SER A 89 -17.64 6.37 -1.54
CA SER A 89 -16.68 6.80 -2.56
C SER A 89 -16.14 5.63 -3.38
N ASP A 90 -16.73 5.41 -4.56
CA ASP A 90 -16.30 4.42 -5.56
C ASP A 90 -14.88 4.67 -6.12
N ASN A 91 -14.37 5.91 -6.00
CA ASN A 91 -13.12 6.31 -6.66
C ASN A 91 -11.85 5.88 -5.90
N THR A 92 -11.95 5.63 -4.60
CA THR A 92 -10.78 5.38 -3.74
C THR A 92 -10.34 3.93 -3.71
N ASP A 93 -11.29 2.98 -3.74
CA ASP A 93 -10.97 1.54 -3.85
C ASP A 93 -10.21 1.25 -5.15
N ILE A 94 -10.59 1.93 -6.24
CA ILE A 94 -9.95 1.81 -7.55
C ILE A 94 -8.47 2.24 -7.50
N ALA A 95 -8.16 3.35 -6.82
CA ALA A 95 -6.80 3.88 -6.73
C ALA A 95 -5.88 2.94 -5.92
N TYR A 96 -6.38 2.39 -4.81
CA TYR A 96 -5.61 1.48 -3.99
C TYR A 96 -5.40 0.11 -4.64
N GLU A 97 -6.42 -0.44 -5.30
CA GLU A 97 -6.26 -1.65 -6.12
C GLU A 97 -5.25 -1.46 -7.25
N ALA A 98 -5.24 -0.28 -7.89
CA ALA A 98 -4.26 0.04 -8.92
C ALA A 98 -2.83 0.03 -8.34
N TYR A 99 -2.62 0.58 -7.14
CA TYR A 99 -1.32 0.49 -6.44
C TYR A 99 -0.93 -0.96 -6.14
N GLN A 100 -1.86 -1.79 -5.66
CA GLN A 100 -1.58 -3.20 -5.37
C GLN A 100 -1.18 -4.00 -6.62
N ARG A 101 -1.82 -3.74 -7.76
CA ARG A 101 -1.42 -4.37 -9.02
C ARG A 101 -0.04 -3.87 -9.45
N ALA A 102 0.20 -2.56 -9.36
CA ALA A 102 1.48 -1.97 -9.73
C ALA A 102 2.64 -2.54 -8.90
N ILE A 103 2.48 -2.74 -7.58
CA ILE A 103 3.55 -3.32 -6.77
C ILE A 103 3.81 -4.80 -7.06
N ALA A 104 2.78 -5.56 -7.43
CA ALA A 104 2.92 -6.98 -7.80
C ALA A 104 3.72 -7.13 -9.11
N GLU A 105 3.65 -6.13 -9.99
CA GLU A 105 4.40 -6.08 -11.25
C GLU A 105 5.86 -5.63 -11.07
N VAL A 106 6.20 -4.98 -9.95
CA VAL A 106 7.57 -4.53 -9.69
C VAL A 106 8.46 -5.68 -9.24
N SER A 107 9.42 -6.02 -10.10
CA SER A 107 10.46 -6.99 -9.80
C SER A 107 11.38 -6.52 -8.65
N LYS A 108 11.98 -7.47 -7.91
CA LYS A 108 12.93 -7.16 -6.83
C LYS A 108 14.10 -6.31 -7.34
N PRO A 109 14.55 -5.29 -6.59
CA PRO A 109 15.65 -4.44 -7.01
C PRO A 109 16.97 -5.24 -7.09
N PRO A 110 17.89 -4.85 -7.99
CA PRO A 110 19.23 -5.41 -8.06
C PRO A 110 19.99 -5.30 -6.73
N VAL A 111 20.74 -6.33 -6.36
CA VAL A 111 21.51 -6.38 -5.11
C VAL A 111 23.01 -6.18 -5.36
N TYR A 112 23.66 -5.38 -4.51
CA TYR A 112 25.12 -5.22 -4.50
C TYR A 112 25.70 -5.38 -3.10
N SER A 113 26.65 -6.30 -2.98
CA SER A 113 27.48 -6.48 -1.80
C SER A 113 28.95 -6.24 -2.15
N SER A 114 29.72 -5.68 -1.22
CA SER A 114 31.17 -5.54 -1.37
C SER A 114 31.84 -5.44 0.01
N ILE A 115 33.04 -6.01 0.09
CA ILE A 115 33.95 -5.87 1.24
C ILE A 115 34.78 -4.59 1.15
N MET A 116 34.92 -3.98 -0.05
CA MET A 116 35.71 -2.77 -0.27
C MET A 116 34.93 -1.48 -0.02
N ARG A 117 34.32 -1.39 1.16
CA ARG A 117 33.42 -0.29 1.57
C ARG A 117 34.11 1.06 1.75
N PHE A 118 35.44 1.07 1.75
CA PHE A 118 36.26 2.28 1.81
C PHE A 118 36.45 2.94 0.42
N LEU A 119 36.26 2.20 -0.67
CA LEU A 119 36.36 2.76 -2.02
C LEU A 119 35.07 3.52 -2.38
N PRO A 120 35.15 4.73 -2.96
CA PRO A 120 33.97 5.58 -3.18
C PRO A 120 32.85 4.91 -4.00
N LYS A 121 33.19 4.22 -5.10
CA LYS A 121 32.20 3.59 -5.98
C LYS A 121 31.51 2.39 -5.34
N PRO A 122 32.23 1.37 -4.81
CA PRO A 122 31.62 0.29 -4.03
C PRO A 122 30.82 0.78 -2.82
N LYS A 123 31.29 1.84 -2.13
CA LYS A 123 30.55 2.45 -1.01
C LYS A 123 29.18 2.97 -1.47
N LYS A 124 29.15 3.78 -2.54
CA LYS A 124 27.90 4.31 -3.11
C LYS A 124 26.97 3.17 -3.56
N ALA A 125 27.47 2.23 -4.35
CA ALA A 125 26.68 1.09 -4.85
C ALA A 125 26.06 0.27 -3.71
N ARG A 126 26.81 0.01 -2.64
CA ARG A 126 26.28 -0.73 -1.48
C ARG A 126 25.22 0.07 -0.73
N GLN A 127 25.43 1.36 -0.53
CA GLN A 127 24.43 2.21 0.12
C GLN A 127 23.12 2.23 -0.68
N THR A 128 23.20 2.47 -1.99
CA THR A 128 22.04 2.41 -2.89
C THR A 128 21.33 1.06 -2.80
N SER A 129 22.06 -0.06 -2.79
CA SER A 129 21.46 -1.39 -2.68
C SER A 129 20.70 -1.61 -1.38
N VAL A 130 21.19 -1.08 -0.26
CA VAL A 130 20.52 -1.22 1.04
C VAL A 130 19.26 -0.35 1.08
N GLU A 131 19.35 0.88 0.59
CA GLU A 131 18.22 1.82 0.54
C GLU A 131 17.09 1.28 -0.36
N PHE A 132 17.40 0.80 -1.57
CA PHE A 132 16.42 0.24 -2.50
C PHE A 132 15.76 -1.04 -1.97
N ALA A 133 16.56 -1.94 -1.38
CA ALA A 133 16.02 -3.15 -0.77
C ALA A 133 15.07 -2.80 0.39
N GLY A 134 15.45 -1.82 1.23
CA GLY A 134 14.61 -1.33 2.32
C GLY A 134 13.29 -0.72 1.84
N ALA A 135 13.36 0.18 0.86
CA ALA A 135 12.18 0.82 0.26
C ALA A 135 11.24 -0.22 -0.37
N TYR A 136 11.80 -1.17 -1.14
CA TYR A 136 11.03 -2.25 -1.75
C TYR A 136 10.31 -3.12 -0.70
N THR A 137 11.04 -3.57 0.33
CA THR A 137 10.43 -4.36 1.41
C THR A 137 9.36 -3.56 2.14
N ARG A 138 9.56 -2.25 2.37
CA ARG A 138 8.55 -1.41 3.02
C ARG A 138 7.31 -1.23 2.16
N LEU A 139 7.45 -0.99 0.86
CA LEU A 139 6.33 -0.95 -0.06
C LEU A 139 5.55 -2.27 -0.08
N GLN A 140 6.27 -3.41 -0.11
CA GLN A 140 5.63 -4.72 -0.03
C GLN A 140 4.85 -4.90 1.27
N GLN A 141 5.41 -4.48 2.41
CA GLN A 141 4.69 -4.51 3.69
C GLN A 141 3.46 -3.61 3.72
N LEU A 142 3.52 -2.46 3.03
CA LEU A 142 2.39 -1.53 2.92
C LEU A 142 1.32 -2.05 1.95
N ALA A 143 1.70 -2.88 0.98
CA ALA A 143 0.80 -3.47 -0.01
C ALA A 143 0.27 -4.86 0.38
N GLU A 144 1.00 -5.61 1.22
CA GLU A 144 0.52 -6.82 1.88
C GLU A 144 -0.77 -6.41 2.60
N THR A 145 -1.88 -6.92 2.06
CA THR A 145 -3.24 -6.48 2.35
C THR A 145 -3.46 -6.45 3.85
N ASP A 146 -3.47 -5.24 4.43
CA ASP A 146 -4.06 -5.11 5.75
C ASP A 146 -5.51 -5.55 5.64
N ILE A 147 -5.84 -6.57 6.42
CA ILE A 147 -7.16 -7.19 6.47
C ILE A 147 -8.23 -6.12 6.77
N ARG A 148 -7.86 -5.03 7.47
CA ARG A 148 -8.71 -3.86 7.73
C ARG A 148 -9.07 -3.10 6.45
N SER A 149 -8.13 -2.84 5.56
CA SER A 149 -8.40 -2.13 4.30
C SER A 149 -9.34 -2.94 3.41
N LYS A 150 -9.11 -4.25 3.29
CA LYS A 150 -9.99 -5.15 2.54
C LYS A 150 -11.40 -5.21 3.14
N TYR A 151 -11.48 -5.34 4.46
CA TYR A 151 -12.74 -5.31 5.18
C TYR A 151 -13.52 -4.01 4.91
N CYS A 152 -12.83 -2.87 4.89
CA CYS A 152 -13.49 -1.59 4.67
C CYS A 152 -14.01 -1.41 3.24
N ALA A 153 -13.31 -1.94 2.22
CA ALA A 153 -13.83 -1.98 0.86
C ALA A 153 -15.09 -2.86 0.75
N GLU A 154 -15.07 -4.08 1.30
CA GLU A 154 -16.24 -4.97 1.31
C GLU A 154 -17.41 -4.38 2.13
N LEU A 155 -17.11 -3.64 3.21
CA LEU A 155 -18.11 -2.94 4.01
C LEU A 155 -18.79 -1.82 3.21
N SER A 156 -18.03 -1.09 2.38
CA SER A 156 -18.56 -0.06 1.47
C SER A 156 -19.66 -0.63 0.56
N ASP A 157 -19.42 -1.80 -0.03
CA ASP A 157 -20.41 -2.50 -0.88
C ASP A 157 -21.68 -2.90 -0.10
N ALA A 158 -21.52 -3.36 1.14
CA ALA A 158 -22.66 -3.64 2.02
C ALA A 158 -23.49 -2.36 2.29
N LEU A 159 -22.82 -1.24 2.57
CA LEU A 159 -23.47 0.05 2.85
C LEU A 159 -24.18 0.65 1.63
N ARG A 160 -23.73 0.38 0.39
CA ARG A 160 -24.43 0.83 -0.83
C ARG A 160 -25.85 0.28 -0.92
N ASN A 161 -26.07 -0.92 -0.39
CA ASN A 161 -27.40 -1.52 -0.33
C ASN A 161 -28.29 -0.86 0.76
N LEU A 162 -27.78 0.06 1.56
CA LEU A 162 -28.50 0.75 2.63
C LEU A 162 -28.66 2.25 2.37
N ASP A 163 -28.22 2.75 1.22
CA ASP A 163 -28.25 4.17 0.85
C ASP A 163 -29.67 4.78 0.98
N PHE A 164 -30.69 3.99 0.63
CA PHE A 164 -32.09 4.38 0.74
C PHE A 164 -32.52 4.79 2.17
N MET A 165 -31.82 4.34 3.22
CA MET A 165 -32.16 4.70 4.60
C MET A 165 -32.04 6.21 4.83
N THR A 166 -31.15 6.89 4.12
CA THR A 166 -30.97 8.35 4.21
C THR A 166 -32.18 9.10 3.62
N ASP A 167 -32.78 8.56 2.56
CA ASP A 167 -33.98 9.11 1.92
C ASP A 167 -35.23 8.94 2.81
N LEU A 168 -35.30 7.82 3.57
CA LEU A 168 -36.47 7.42 4.34
C LEU A 168 -36.48 7.88 5.80
N GLN A 169 -35.48 8.65 6.25
CA GLN A 169 -35.41 9.17 7.62
C GLN A 169 -36.62 10.05 7.99
N LYS A 170 -37.32 10.63 7.01
CA LYS A 170 -38.45 11.54 7.24
C LYS A 170 -39.79 10.83 7.05
N PRO A 171 -40.79 11.10 7.91
CA PRO A 171 -42.14 10.53 7.77
C PRO A 171 -42.78 10.82 6.41
N GLU A 172 -42.52 12.00 5.83
CA GLU A 172 -43.05 12.37 4.52
C GLU A 172 -42.51 11.46 3.41
N SER A 173 -41.20 11.17 3.42
CA SER A 173 -40.56 10.27 2.46
C SER A 173 -41.12 8.85 2.54
N VAL A 174 -41.36 8.37 3.76
CA VAL A 174 -41.94 7.04 3.99
C VAL A 174 -43.40 6.99 3.53
N SER A 175 -44.17 8.06 3.74
CA SER A 175 -45.57 8.12 3.28
C SER A 175 -45.71 8.20 1.77
N ALA A 176 -44.65 8.62 1.07
CA ALA A 176 -44.59 8.71 -0.39
C ALA A 176 -44.15 7.40 -1.06
N LEU A 177 -43.93 6.33 -0.29
CA LEU A 177 -43.50 5.04 -0.81
C LEU A 177 -44.54 4.40 -1.72
N LEU A 178 -44.15 4.13 -2.95
CA LEU A 178 -44.96 3.41 -3.92
C LEU A 178 -45.03 1.92 -3.56
N PRO A 179 -46.16 1.25 -3.85
CA PRO A 179 -46.24 -0.20 -3.76
C PRO A 179 -45.09 -0.87 -4.53
N GLY A 180 -44.37 -1.78 -3.87
CA GLY A 180 -43.17 -2.46 -4.40
C GLY A 180 -41.82 -1.82 -4.03
N GLN A 181 -41.78 -0.54 -3.60
CA GLN A 181 -40.53 0.04 -3.09
C GLN A 181 -40.12 -0.57 -1.75
N LEU A 182 -41.08 -0.84 -0.87
CA LEU A 182 -40.82 -1.51 0.40
C LEU A 182 -40.19 -2.90 0.22
N GLU A 183 -40.70 -3.68 -0.73
CA GLU A 183 -40.15 -5.00 -1.07
C GLU A 183 -38.72 -4.87 -1.61
N ASN A 184 -38.45 -3.88 -2.46
CA ASN A 184 -37.10 -3.59 -2.94
C ASN A 184 -36.15 -3.25 -1.78
N TYR A 185 -36.57 -2.44 -0.81
CA TYR A 185 -35.75 -2.11 0.36
C TYR A 185 -35.52 -3.32 1.26
N GLN A 186 -36.53 -4.16 1.47
CA GLN A 186 -36.36 -5.42 2.19
C GLN A 186 -35.33 -6.33 1.50
N ILE A 187 -35.36 -6.40 0.16
CA ILE A 187 -34.36 -7.14 -0.63
C ILE A 187 -32.97 -6.51 -0.48
N GLN A 188 -32.86 -5.18 -0.53
CA GLN A 188 -31.58 -4.49 -0.38
C GLN A 188 -30.98 -4.69 1.02
N VAL A 189 -31.77 -4.58 2.09
CA VAL A 189 -31.30 -4.91 3.45
C VAL A 189 -30.90 -6.37 3.58
N ALA A 190 -31.65 -7.30 2.97
CA ALA A 190 -31.28 -8.70 2.95
C ALA A 190 -29.94 -8.94 2.25
N LYS A 191 -29.68 -8.25 1.13
CA LYS A 191 -28.38 -8.28 0.42
C LYS A 191 -27.26 -7.69 1.27
N ALA A 192 -27.46 -6.54 1.92
CA ALA A 192 -26.47 -5.95 2.82
C ALA A 192 -26.08 -6.93 3.94
N ARG A 193 -27.08 -7.61 4.51
CA ARG A 193 -26.88 -8.63 5.55
C ARG A 193 -26.14 -9.86 5.03
N GLU A 194 -26.47 -10.34 3.82
CA GLU A 194 -25.79 -11.46 3.18
C GLU A 194 -24.31 -11.14 2.92
N VAL A 195 -24.02 -9.94 2.41
CA VAL A 195 -22.64 -9.46 2.21
C VAL A 195 -21.91 -9.46 3.55
N LEU A 196 -22.46 -8.81 4.59
CA LEU A 196 -21.84 -8.76 5.91
C LEU A 196 -21.59 -10.14 6.51
N GLN A 197 -22.53 -11.08 6.37
CA GLN A 197 -22.38 -12.44 6.88
C GLN A 197 -21.22 -13.20 6.21
N GLY A 198 -20.95 -12.92 4.93
CA GLY A 198 -19.89 -13.57 4.16
C GLY A 198 -18.51 -12.91 4.32
N MET A 199 -18.44 -11.73 4.93
CA MET A 199 -17.20 -10.97 5.03
C MET A 199 -16.20 -11.57 6.02
N SER A 200 -14.93 -11.54 5.65
CA SER A 200 -13.84 -11.75 6.59
C SER A 200 -13.53 -10.45 7.30
N PHE A 201 -13.57 -10.42 8.64
CA PHE A 201 -13.26 -9.23 9.42
C PHE A 201 -12.03 -9.44 10.31
N PRO A 202 -11.18 -8.39 10.47
CA PRO A 202 -10.06 -8.44 11.40
C PRO A 202 -10.56 -8.48 12.84
N SER A 203 -9.76 -9.08 13.74
CA SER A 203 -10.07 -9.18 15.17
C SER A 203 -10.45 -7.85 15.80
N ASP A 204 -9.79 -6.78 15.35
CA ASP A 204 -9.92 -5.43 15.91
C ASP A 204 -11.29 -4.81 15.63
N PHE A 205 -12.00 -5.29 14.60
CA PHE A 205 -13.34 -4.84 14.21
C PHE A 205 -14.44 -5.85 14.57
N SER A 206 -14.11 -6.93 15.27
CA SER A 206 -15.06 -8.01 15.58
C SER A 206 -16.33 -7.50 16.30
N SER A 207 -16.16 -6.61 17.29
CA SER A 207 -17.28 -6.01 18.02
C SER A 207 -18.15 -5.13 17.12
N GLU A 208 -17.53 -4.25 16.35
CA GLU A 208 -18.22 -3.31 15.46
C GLU A 208 -18.93 -4.04 14.34
N HIS A 209 -18.32 -5.09 13.77
CA HIS A 209 -18.94 -5.92 12.75
C HIS A 209 -20.18 -6.64 13.29
N ALA A 210 -20.10 -7.23 14.49
CA ALA A 210 -21.23 -7.89 15.13
C ALA A 210 -22.35 -6.90 15.46
N ASP A 211 -22.01 -5.71 15.96
CA ASP A 211 -22.98 -4.64 16.22
C ASP A 211 -23.66 -4.17 14.92
N LEU A 212 -22.89 -3.96 13.86
CA LEU A 212 -23.40 -3.53 12.57
C LEU A 212 -24.37 -4.56 11.99
N PHE A 213 -23.96 -5.83 11.99
CA PHE A 213 -24.80 -6.93 11.54
C PHE A 213 -26.11 -6.98 12.32
N ARG A 214 -26.05 -6.86 13.65
CA ARG A 214 -27.23 -6.86 14.52
C ARG A 214 -28.16 -5.68 14.21
N THR A 215 -27.62 -4.48 14.03
CA THR A 215 -28.42 -3.28 13.71
C THR A 215 -29.13 -3.42 12.37
N ILE A 216 -28.43 -3.91 11.34
CA ILE A 216 -29.01 -4.13 10.01
C ILE A 216 -30.06 -5.24 10.04
N ASP A 217 -29.83 -6.31 10.81
CA ASP A 217 -30.82 -7.38 10.99
C ASP A 217 -32.08 -6.85 11.70
N GLN A 218 -31.93 -6.02 12.72
CA GLN A 218 -33.05 -5.35 13.38
C GLN A 218 -33.84 -4.45 12.43
N VAL A 219 -33.17 -3.63 11.63
CA VAL A 219 -33.82 -2.82 10.57
C VAL A 219 -34.58 -3.75 9.61
N GLY A 220 -33.98 -4.85 9.18
CA GLY A 220 -34.62 -5.84 8.30
C GLY A 220 -35.87 -6.49 8.92
N VAL A 221 -35.85 -6.79 10.22
CA VAL A 221 -37.03 -7.29 10.95
C VAL A 221 -38.13 -6.23 11.01
N HIS A 222 -37.79 -4.98 11.29
CA HIS A 222 -38.76 -3.89 11.36
C HIS A 222 -39.36 -3.51 10.01
N LEU A 223 -38.57 -3.58 8.93
CA LEU A 223 -39.06 -3.38 7.57
C LEU A 223 -40.13 -4.41 7.15
N ARG A 224 -40.18 -5.58 7.80
CA ARG A 224 -41.20 -6.62 7.58
C ARG A 224 -42.43 -6.44 8.47
N GLY A 225 -42.37 -5.55 9.45
CA GLY A 225 -43.51 -5.24 10.32
C GLY A 225 -44.58 -4.50 9.54
N ASP A 226 -45.80 -5.05 9.51
CA ASP A 226 -46.97 -4.49 8.82
C ASP A 226 -47.67 -3.40 9.67
N ASP A 227 -46.87 -2.45 10.15
CA ASP A 227 -47.39 -1.33 10.92
C ASP A 227 -47.68 -0.19 9.94
N ASN A 228 -48.95 0.03 9.61
CA ASN A 228 -49.48 1.18 8.85
C ASN A 228 -49.20 2.56 9.50
N LYS A 229 -48.19 2.66 10.37
CA LYS A 229 -47.74 3.83 11.12
C LYS A 229 -46.41 4.32 10.54
N TYR A 230 -46.49 5.10 9.47
CA TYR A 230 -45.32 5.69 8.79
C TYR A 230 -44.37 6.47 9.72
N THR A 231 -44.89 7.08 10.79
CA THR A 231 -44.07 7.77 11.80
C THR A 231 -43.23 6.81 12.65
N THR A 232 -43.75 5.62 12.93
CA THR A 232 -43.00 4.58 13.67
C THR A 232 -41.94 3.97 12.78
N PHE A 233 -42.29 3.71 11.52
CA PHE A 233 -41.35 3.23 10.51
C PHE A 233 -40.18 4.22 10.30
N ALA A 234 -40.47 5.50 10.06
CA ALA A 234 -39.44 6.53 9.89
C ALA A 234 -38.50 6.61 11.11
N ARG A 235 -39.04 6.58 12.34
CA ARG A 235 -38.23 6.58 13.57
C ARG A 235 -37.32 5.36 13.70
N VAL A 236 -37.76 4.18 13.23
CA VAL A 236 -36.91 2.99 13.23
C VAL A 236 -35.77 3.13 12.23
N ILE A 237 -36.05 3.65 11.03
CA ILE A 237 -35.00 3.93 10.04
C ILE A 237 -34.01 4.97 10.57
N GLU A 238 -34.50 6.05 11.17
CA GLU A 238 -33.69 7.08 11.82
C GLU A 238 -32.78 6.49 12.92
N GLY A 239 -33.35 5.75 13.89
CA GLY A 239 -32.56 5.14 14.95
C GLY A 239 -31.57 4.07 14.47
N GLY A 240 -31.93 3.33 13.41
CA GLY A 240 -31.02 2.40 12.74
C GLY A 240 -29.88 3.11 12.04
N LEU A 241 -30.16 4.22 11.35
CA LEU A 241 -29.18 5.06 10.67
C LEU A 241 -28.19 5.67 11.67
N ASP A 242 -28.68 6.21 12.78
CA ASP A 242 -27.85 6.75 13.86
C ASP A 242 -26.91 5.69 14.43
N SER A 243 -27.46 4.50 14.71
CA SER A 243 -26.69 3.37 15.25
C SER A 243 -25.62 2.89 14.28
N ILE A 244 -25.95 2.76 12.98
CA ILE A 244 -25.00 2.41 11.93
C ILE A 244 -23.90 3.47 11.87
N THR A 245 -24.26 4.75 11.86
CA THR A 245 -23.31 5.86 11.77
C THR A 245 -22.34 5.86 12.95
N GLU A 246 -22.83 5.64 14.17
CA GLU A 246 -21.99 5.53 15.37
C GLU A 246 -20.99 4.36 15.28
N ILE A 247 -21.43 3.21 14.76
CA ILE A 247 -20.56 2.04 14.56
C ILE A 247 -19.49 2.34 13.51
N LEU A 248 -19.86 2.99 12.40
CA LEU A 248 -18.93 3.36 11.33
C LEU A 248 -17.88 4.36 11.84
N VAL A 249 -18.25 5.31 12.70
CA VAL A 249 -17.29 6.22 13.36
C VAL A 249 -16.29 5.44 14.22
N ARG A 250 -16.73 4.43 14.98
CA ARG A 250 -15.80 3.58 15.77
C ARG A 250 -14.83 2.78 14.89
N ILE A 251 -15.31 2.25 13.77
CA ILE A 251 -14.44 1.57 12.78
C ILE A 251 -13.41 2.57 12.24
N GLN A 252 -13.85 3.79 11.90
CA GLN A 252 -12.98 4.85 11.42
C GLN A 252 -11.91 5.22 12.45
N GLU A 253 -12.27 5.40 13.72
CA GLU A 253 -11.34 5.69 14.82
C GLU A 253 -10.27 4.60 14.98
N LYS A 254 -10.67 3.33 14.88
CA LYS A 254 -9.75 2.18 14.93
C LYS A 254 -8.88 2.00 13.68
N SER A 255 -9.10 2.83 12.67
CA SER A 255 -8.37 2.82 11.40
C SER A 255 -7.60 4.12 11.14
N LEU A 256 -7.47 4.99 12.15
CA LEU A 256 -6.76 6.27 12.02
C LEU A 256 -5.30 6.11 11.59
N ASP A 257 -4.64 5.00 11.96
CA ASP A 257 -3.28 4.70 11.51
C ASP A 257 -3.18 4.50 9.99
N LEU A 258 -4.30 4.21 9.32
CA LEU A 258 -4.36 4.05 7.89
C LEU A 258 -4.32 5.38 7.11
N GLN A 259 -4.64 6.50 7.77
CA GLN A 259 -4.61 7.84 7.16
C GLN A 259 -3.24 8.21 6.59
N LEU A 260 -2.18 7.75 7.24
CA LEU A 260 -0.82 8.08 6.82
C LEU A 260 -0.31 7.17 5.70
N ARG A 261 -1.04 6.12 5.33
CA ARG A 261 -0.57 5.14 4.33
C ARG A 261 -0.35 5.71 2.94
N PRO A 262 -1.26 6.51 2.36
CA PRO A 262 -1.02 7.09 1.03
C PRO A 262 0.28 7.91 1.00
N VAL A 263 0.54 8.66 2.07
CA VAL A 263 1.78 9.43 2.26
C VAL A 263 2.99 8.50 2.39
N GLU A 264 2.93 7.48 3.24
CA GLU A 264 4.02 6.50 3.39
C GLU A 264 4.32 5.78 2.07
N ILE A 265 3.28 5.35 1.34
CA ILE A 265 3.38 4.68 0.04
C ILE A 265 4.05 5.60 -0.99
N SER A 266 3.57 6.84 -1.13
CA SER A 266 4.16 7.83 -2.04
C SER A 266 5.62 8.12 -1.70
N LEU A 267 5.95 8.34 -0.42
CA LEU A 267 7.33 8.58 0.02
C LEU A 267 8.24 7.39 -0.32
N GLN A 268 7.79 6.16 -0.08
CA GLN A 268 8.58 4.97 -0.41
C GLN A 268 8.70 4.73 -1.92
N ALA A 269 7.67 5.06 -2.71
CA ALA A 269 7.72 4.96 -4.16
C ALA A 269 8.70 5.98 -4.77
N HIS A 270 8.74 7.23 -4.27
CA HIS A 270 9.68 8.24 -4.78
C HIS A 270 11.15 7.96 -4.46
N TYR A 271 11.48 7.04 -3.53
CA TYR A 271 12.86 6.57 -3.37
C TYR A 271 13.41 5.93 -4.66
N PHE A 272 12.53 5.45 -5.54
CA PHE A 272 12.91 4.89 -6.83
C PHE A 272 13.10 5.95 -7.93
N GLU A 273 12.65 7.19 -7.74
CA GLU A 273 12.84 8.28 -8.71
C GLU A 273 13.94 9.27 -8.31
N ALA A 274 14.11 9.51 -7.01
CA ALA A 274 14.83 10.67 -6.51
C ALA A 274 16.38 10.53 -6.54
N ARG A 275 17.00 9.97 -7.60
CA ARG A 275 18.47 9.94 -7.76
C ARG A 275 19.01 9.90 -9.18
#